data_AF-A0A925JV12-F1
#
_entry.id   AF-A0A925JV12-F1
#
_cell.length_a   1.000
_cell.length_b   1.000
_cell.length_c   1.000
_cell.angle_alpha   90.00
_cell.angle_beta   90.00
_cell.angle_gamma   90.00
#
_symmetry.space_group_name_H-M   'P 1'
#
loop_
_entity.id
_entity.type
_entity.pdbx_description
1 polymer ?
#
loop_
_entity_poly.entity_id
_entity_poly.type
_entity_poly.pdbx_seq_one_letter_code
_entity_poly.pdbx_strand_id
1 'polypeptide(L)' 'MPSPTIASAPISSTSTSSLVILGGGPAGSIAALTALREGSSVTLMERATFPKHKVCGEFLSPEIVPVLESVGVLE' A
#
# COMPACT_ATOMS: atom_id res chain seq x y z
N MET A 1 -12.08 -21.24 17.01
CA MET A 1 -11.40 -20.53 15.90
C MET A 1 -10.51 -19.46 16.52
N PRO A 2 -9.18 -19.56 16.43
CA PRO A 2 -8.31 -18.59 17.08
C PRO A 2 -8.38 -17.25 16.32
N SER A 3 -8.63 -16.18 17.07
CA SER A 3 -8.65 -14.79 16.62
C SER A 3 -7.34 -14.41 15.93
N PRO A 4 -7.32 -13.54 14.91
CA PRO A 4 -6.09 -12.97 14.40
C PRO A 4 -5.50 -12.05 15.48
N THR A 5 -4.57 -12.57 16.28
CA THR A 5 -3.73 -11.76 17.17
C THR A 5 -2.86 -10.86 16.31
N ILE A 6 -3.26 -9.60 16.16
CA ILE A 6 -2.39 -8.57 15.57
C ILE A 6 -1.27 -8.34 16.59
N ALA A 7 -0.10 -8.94 16.33
CA ALA A 7 1.09 -8.70 17.12
C ALA A 7 1.47 -7.22 16.97
N SER A 8 1.33 -6.46 18.05
CA SER A 8 1.73 -5.06 18.10
C SER A 8 3.26 -5.00 18.10
N ALA A 9 3.85 -4.69 16.93
CA ALA A 9 5.28 -4.45 16.82
C ALA A 9 5.69 -3.22 17.67
N PRO A 10 6.90 -3.21 18.24
CA PRO A 10 7.34 -2.14 19.13
C PRO A 10 7.44 -0.81 18.38
N ILE A 11 6.61 0.16 18.76
CA ILE A 11 6.75 1.55 18.30
C ILE A 11 7.95 2.19 19.01
N SER A 12 9.15 1.96 18.46
CA SER A 12 10.38 2.57 18.95
C SER A 12 10.39 4.06 18.63
N SER A 13 10.39 4.88 19.67
CA SER A 13 10.23 6.34 19.64
C SER A 13 11.50 7.08 19.21
N THR A 14 11.77 7.15 17.89
CA THR A 14 12.70 8.12 17.29
C THR A 14 12.27 8.46 15.85
N SER A 15 11.45 9.52 15.73
CA SER A 15 11.15 10.36 14.54
C SER A 15 11.15 9.75 13.12
N THR A 16 10.47 8.62 12.88
CA THR A 16 9.97 8.22 11.55
C THR A 16 8.72 7.36 11.73
N SER A 17 7.58 7.78 11.20
CA SER A 17 6.33 7.01 11.30
C SER A 17 6.50 5.66 10.60
N SER A 18 6.33 4.57 11.34
CA SER A 18 6.41 3.21 10.79
C SER A 18 5.00 2.70 10.52
N LEU A 19 4.69 2.41 9.25
CA LEU A 19 3.38 2.01 8.79
C LEU A 19 3.42 0.60 8.20
N VAL A 20 2.41 -0.20 8.52
CA VAL A 20 2.21 -1.53 7.92
C VAL A 20 0.93 -1.51 7.11
N ILE A 21 1.03 -1.81 5.81
CA ILE A 21 -0.08 -1.83 4.87
C ILE A 21 -0.38 -3.28 4.50
N LEU A 22 -1.62 -3.70 4.71
CA LEU A 22 -2.08 -5.05 4.39
C LEU A 22 -2.91 -5.02 3.09
N GLY A 23 -2.40 -5.68 2.06
CA GLY A 23 -3.00 -5.77 0.72
C GLY A 23 -2.19 -4.99 -0.32
N GLY A 24 -1.72 -5.69 -1.36
CA GLY A 24 -0.91 -5.12 -2.46
C GLY A 24 -1.73 -4.75 -3.68
N GLY A 25 -3.03 -4.49 -3.51
CA GLY A 25 -3.87 -3.99 -4.60
C GLY A 25 -3.57 -2.53 -4.97
N PRO A 26 -4.34 -1.93 -5.89
CA PRO A 26 -4.17 -0.52 -6.27
C PRO A 26 -4.19 0.43 -5.07
N ALA A 27 -5.19 0.31 -4.19
CA ALA A 27 -5.31 1.16 -3.02
C ALA A 27 -4.10 1.03 -2.06
N GLY A 28 -3.66 -0.20 -1.77
CA GLY A 28 -2.53 -0.44 -0.87
C GLY A 28 -1.19 0.01 -1.46
N SER A 29 -1.01 -0.18 -2.77
CA SER A 29 0.20 0.29 -3.48
C SER A 29 0.28 1.80 -3.51
N ILE A 30 -0.82 2.49 -3.80
CA ILE A 30 -0.90 3.96 -3.74
C ILE A 30 -0.65 4.46 -2.31
N ALA A 31 -1.31 3.87 -1.31
CA ALA A 31 -1.11 4.25 0.09
C ALA A 31 0.35 4.08 0.54
N ALA A 32 1.02 3.00 0.12
CA ALA A 32 2.43 2.77 0.42
C ALA A 32 3.33 3.82 -0.23
N LEU A 33 3.11 4.12 -1.51
CA LEU A 33 3.87 5.13 -2.23
C LEU A 33 3.68 6.52 -1.63
N THR A 34 2.45 6.90 -1.29
CA THR A 34 2.14 8.19 -0.66
C THR A 34 2.85 8.30 0.70
N ALA A 35 2.72 7.28 1.55
CA ALA A 35 3.37 7.27 2.86
C ALA A 35 4.91 7.32 2.77
N LEU A 36 5.52 6.61 1.81
CA LEU A 36 6.95 6.68 1.56
C LEU A 36 7.39 8.08 1.13
N ARG A 37 6.60 8.76 0.28
CA ARG A 37 6.88 10.14 -0.17
C ARG A 37 6.78 11.16 0.97
N GLU A 38 5.93 10.91 1.95
CA GLU A 38 5.81 11.71 3.17
C GLU A 38 6.93 11.44 4.21
N GLY A 39 7.88 10.56 3.87
CA GLY A 39 9.03 10.25 4.72
C GLY A 39 8.73 9.18 5.78
N SER A 40 7.64 8.42 5.65
CA SER A 40 7.35 7.29 6.52
C SER A 40 8.13 6.05 6.10
N SER A 41 8.42 5.16 7.06
CA SER A 41 8.89 3.81 6.79
C SER A 41 7.69 2.89 6.58
N VAL A 42 7.62 2.20 5.44
CA VAL A 42 6.44 1.41 5.07
C VAL A 42 6.80 -0.06 4.85
N THR A 43 6.04 -0.95 5.47
CA THR A 43 6.03 -2.39 5.16
C THR A 43 4.70 -2.75 4.50
N LEU A 44 4.71 -3.22 3.25
CA LEU A 44 3.52 -3.69 2.55
C LEU A 44 3.52 -5.23 2.51
N MET A 45 2.40 -5.83 2.93
CA MET A 45 2.22 -7.28 2.94
C MET A 45 1.02 -7.66 2.07
N GLU A 46 1.23 -8.54 1.10
CA GLU A 46 0.17 -9.13 0.28
C GLU A 46 0.20 -10.66 0.42
N ARG A 47 -0.99 -11.25 0.51
CA ARG A 47 -1.14 -12.70 0.61
C ARG A 47 -0.95 -13.39 -0.75
N ALA A 48 -1.42 -12.77 -1.82
CA ALA A 48 -1.37 -13.32 -3.16
C ALA A 48 -0.02 -13.06 -3.84
N THR A 49 0.48 -14.05 -4.57
CA THR A 49 1.62 -13.86 -5.48
C THR A 49 1.16 -13.13 -6.75
N PHE A 50 1.91 -12.12 -7.19
CA PHE A 50 1.65 -11.39 -8.44
C PHE A 50 2.41 -12.00 -9.63
N PRO A 51 1.90 -11.86 -10.87
CA PRO A 51 0.60 -11.29 -11.24
C PRO A 51 -0.56 -12.24 -10.90
N LYS A 52 -1.65 -11.71 -10.35
CA LYS A 52 -2.85 -12.49 -10.02
C LYS A 52 -3.96 -12.20 -11.03
N HIS A 53 -4.59 -13.24 -11.55
CA HIS A 53 -5.77 -13.07 -12.39
C HIS A 53 -6.93 -12.49 -11.56
N LYS A 54 -7.50 -11.38 -12.02
CA LYS A 54 -8.69 -10.74 -11.44
C LYS A 54 -9.65 -10.49 -12.58
N VAL A 55 -10.92 -10.89 -12.38
CA VAL A 55 -11.98 -10.76 -13.41
C VAL A 55 -12.38 -9.29 -13.64
N CYS A 56 -12.10 -8.42 -12.68
CA CYS A 56 -12.42 -7.00 -12.73
C CYS A 56 -11.21 -6.17 -12.26
N GLY A 57 -11.16 -4.90 -12.67
CA GLY A 57 -10.09 -3.95 -12.33
C GLY A 57 -9.28 -3.41 -13.51
N GLU A 58 -9.76 -3.61 -14.74
CA GLU A 58 -9.08 -3.19 -15.98
C GLU A 58 -9.43 -1.75 -16.39
N PHE A 59 -10.51 -1.19 -15.83
CA PHE A 59 -10.95 0.17 -16.12
C PHE A 59 -10.49 1.13 -15.02
N LEU A 60 -9.77 2.18 -15.44
CA LEU A 60 -9.45 3.34 -14.62
C LEU A 60 -10.06 4.58 -15.28
N SER A 61 -10.73 5.42 -14.47
CA SER A 61 -11.27 6.70 -14.95
C SER A 61 -10.12 7.63 -15.37
N PRO A 62 -10.28 8.49 -16.40
CA PRO A 62 -9.32 9.54 -16.73
C PRO A 62 -8.96 10.44 -15.54
N GLU A 63 -9.84 10.55 -14.54
CA GLU A 63 -9.61 11.31 -13.31
C GLU A 63 -8.46 10.77 -12.45
N ILE A 64 -7.98 9.54 -12.68
CA ILE A 64 -6.86 8.97 -11.92
C ILE A 64 -5.50 9.52 -12.36
N VAL A 65 -5.41 10.10 -13.57
CA VAL A 65 -4.18 10.63 -14.17
C VAL A 65 -3.36 11.49 -13.17
N PRO A 66 -3.93 12.54 -12.55
CA PRO A 66 -3.17 13.35 -11.59
C PRO A 66 -2.70 12.57 -10.36
N VAL A 67 -3.43 11.53 -9.94
CA VAL A 67 -3.01 10.67 -8.83
C VAL A 67 -1.81 9.83 -9.24
N LEU A 68 -1.84 9.20 -10.43
CA LEU A 68 -0.71 8.40 -10.93
C LEU A 68 0.55 9.26 -11.16
N GLU A 69 0.40 10.48 -11.67
CA GLU A 69 1.50 11.47 -11.74
C GLU A 69 2.05 11.78 -10.36
N SER A 70 1.17 12.07 -9.40
CA SER A 70 1.53 12.41 -8.02
C SER A 70 2.25 11.29 -7.27
N VAL A 71 2.20 10.05 -7.77
CA VAL A 71 2.98 8.91 -7.24
C VAL A 71 4.07 8.43 -8.21
N GLY A 72 4.21 9.06 -9.38
CA GLY A 72 5.29 8.84 -10.34
C GLY A 72 5.21 7.54 -11.12
N VAL A 73 4.00 7.06 -11.43
CA VAL A 73 3.77 5.77 -12.11
C VAL A 73 3.01 5.90 -13.43
N LEU A 74 2.93 7.10 -14.01
CA LEU A 74 2.16 7.36 -15.25
C LEU A 74 2.95 7.09 -16.56
N GLU A 75 4.23 6.73 -16.51
CA GLU A 75 5.07 6.53 -17.70
C GLU A 75 4.99 5.11 -18.31
#